data_AF-V5LWZ0-F1
#
_entry.id   AF-V5LWZ0-F1
#
_cell.length_a   1.000
_cell.length_b   1.000
_cell.length_c   1.000
_cell.angle_alpha   90.00
_cell.angle_beta   90.00
_cell.angle_gamma   90.00
#
_symmetry.space_group_name_H-M   'P 1'
#
loop_
_entity.id
_entity.type
_entity.pdbx_description
1 polymer ?
#
loop_
_entity_poly.entity_id
_entity_poly.type
_entity_poly.pdbx_seq_one_letter_code
_entity_poly.pdbx_strand_id
1 'polypeptide(L)'
;MVFLDTHGYVKNDGPNLQGLIEPCTPPHNPNYEYDLYIKWALEQAKAMEAEILADKASYQRELYKSMEGVYIPYRDDTAGWDDYPPIFTPMYAMYHGAYGHTLEAPPNDWDGVRWQYNAIMGA
;
A
#
# COMPACT_ATOMS: atom_id res chain seq x y z
N MET A 1 -5.33 -2.85 -15.75
CA MET A 1 -5.35 -1.41 -15.37
C MET A 1 -5.01 -1.34 -13.90
N VAL A 2 -4.27 -0.31 -13.45
CA VAL A 2 -3.92 -0.12 -12.04
C VAL A 2 -4.70 1.09 -11.52
N PHE A 3 -5.32 0.97 -10.36
CA PHE A 3 -6.00 2.07 -9.67
C PHE A 3 -5.32 2.31 -8.33
N LEU A 4 -4.75 3.50 -8.15
CA LEU A 4 -4.04 3.88 -6.94
C LEU A 4 -4.89 4.91 -6.19
N ASP A 5 -5.45 4.51 -5.05
CA ASP A 5 -6.20 5.39 -4.16
C ASP A 5 -5.24 6.00 -3.14
N THR A 6 -4.94 7.29 -3.31
CA THR A 6 -3.87 7.97 -2.56
C THR A 6 -4.42 8.66 -1.32
N HIS A 7 -3.90 8.29 -0.16
CA HIS A 7 -4.30 8.77 1.17
C HIS A 7 -3.09 9.09 2.06
N GLY A 8 -3.33 9.24 3.35
CA GLY A 8 -2.38 9.35 4.47
C GLY A 8 -3.20 9.12 5.75
N TYR A 9 -2.69 8.60 6.86
CA TYR A 9 -1.59 9.08 7.70
C TYR A 9 -0.99 7.88 8.46
N VAL A 10 -0.72 6.80 7.74
CA VAL A 10 -0.40 5.50 8.36
C VAL A 10 1.10 5.36 8.58
N LYS A 11 1.49 4.99 9.80
CA LYS A 11 2.89 4.75 10.16
C LYS A 11 2.99 3.84 11.37
N ASN A 12 4.07 3.08 11.44
CA ASN A 12 4.40 2.19 12.57
C ASN A 12 3.38 1.06 12.79
N ASP A 13 2.69 0.62 11.74
CA ASP A 13 1.83 -0.58 11.80
C ASP A 13 2.66 -1.87 11.90
N GLY A 14 3.98 -1.79 11.67
CA GLY A 14 4.96 -2.80 12.07
C GLY A 14 6.29 -2.17 12.52
N PRO A 15 7.23 -2.97 13.07
CA PRO A 15 8.55 -2.48 13.47
C PRO A 15 9.27 -1.82 12.29
N ASN A 16 9.50 -0.50 12.36
CA ASN A 16 10.13 0.30 11.32
C ASN A 16 9.46 0.24 9.92
N LEU A 17 8.17 -0.10 9.84
CA LEU A 17 7.38 -0.03 8.61
C LEU A 17 6.63 1.30 8.53
N GLN A 18 6.82 2.05 7.44
CA GLN A 18 6.25 3.40 7.27
C GLN A 18 5.33 3.46 6.06
N GLY A 19 4.09 3.91 6.28
CA GLY A 19 3.05 3.93 5.27
C GLY A 19 2.37 2.57 5.15
N LEU A 20 1.31 2.52 4.36
CA LEU A 20 0.60 1.28 4.02
C LEU A 20 0.39 1.19 2.52
N ILE A 21 0.59 -0.02 1.98
CA ILE A 21 0.27 -0.36 0.60
C ILE A 21 -0.52 -1.68 0.63
N GLU A 22 -1.78 -1.64 0.18
CA GLU A 22 -2.59 -2.85 -0.03
C GLU A 22 -1.90 -3.80 -1.01
N PRO A 23 -2.09 -5.14 -0.92
CA PRO A 23 -3.34 -5.84 -0.57
C PRO A 23 -3.64 -6.05 0.92
N CYS A 24 -4.94 -6.22 1.23
CA CYS A 24 -5.51 -6.39 2.56
C CYS A 24 -5.41 -7.81 3.14
N THR A 25 -5.61 -7.94 4.44
CA THR A 25 -5.91 -9.21 5.14
C THR A 25 -7.39 -9.63 4.94
N PRO A 26 -7.78 -10.88 5.25
CA PRO A 26 -9.19 -11.28 5.25
C PRO A 26 -10.04 -10.53 6.30
N PRO A 27 -11.39 -10.49 6.15
CA PRO A 27 -12.18 -11.14 5.11
C PRO A 27 -12.15 -10.42 3.76
N HIS A 28 -12.21 -11.20 2.68
CA HIS A 28 -12.31 -10.68 1.33
C HIS A 28 -13.75 -10.71 0.82
N ASN A 29 -14.13 -9.73 0.02
CA ASN A 29 -15.44 -9.77 -0.63
C ASN A 29 -15.50 -10.98 -1.59
N PRO A 30 -16.51 -11.84 -1.49
CA PRO A 30 -16.60 -13.05 -2.31
C PRO A 30 -16.86 -12.77 -3.80
N ASN A 31 -17.18 -11.53 -4.17
CA ASN A 31 -17.38 -11.11 -5.55
C ASN A 31 -16.07 -10.66 -6.23
N TYR A 32 -14.93 -10.70 -5.54
CA TYR A 32 -13.61 -10.55 -6.15
C TYR A 32 -12.99 -11.93 -6.36
N GLU A 33 -12.44 -12.21 -7.53
CA GLU A 33 -11.58 -13.37 -7.76
C GLU A 33 -10.23 -13.16 -7.08
N TYR A 34 -10.22 -13.24 -5.75
CA TYR A 34 -9.08 -12.85 -4.92
C TYR A 34 -7.83 -13.70 -5.19
N ASP A 35 -8.00 -14.98 -5.51
CA ASP A 35 -6.92 -15.89 -5.89
C ASP A 35 -6.21 -15.48 -7.19
N LEU A 36 -6.96 -14.92 -8.15
CA LEU A 36 -6.42 -14.35 -9.39
C LEU A 36 -5.78 -12.98 -9.16
N TYR A 37 -6.36 -12.18 -8.26
CA TYR A 37 -5.90 -10.84 -7.93
C TYR A 37 -4.59 -10.84 -7.14
N ILE A 38 -4.55 -11.59 -6.03
CA ILE A 38 -3.55 -11.42 -4.97
C ILE A 38 -2.12 -11.68 -5.43
N LYS A 39 -1.93 -12.66 -6.32
CA LYS A 39 -0.60 -13.00 -6.83
C LYS A 39 0.08 -11.79 -7.46
N TRP A 40 -0.67 -11.00 -8.23
CA TRP A 40 -0.11 -9.87 -8.98
C TRP A 40 -0.14 -8.59 -8.15
N ALA A 41 -1.21 -8.37 -7.38
CA ALA A 41 -1.30 -7.23 -6.49
C ALA A 41 -0.19 -7.22 -5.42
N LEU A 42 0.13 -8.38 -4.83
CA LEU A 42 1.20 -8.46 -3.84
C LEU A 42 2.57 -8.14 -4.44
N GLU A 43 2.87 -8.64 -5.64
CA GLU A 43 4.15 -8.35 -6.30
C GLU A 43 4.23 -6.88 -6.74
N GLN A 44 3.11 -6.29 -7.14
CA GLN A 44 3.02 -4.85 -7.41
C GLN A 44 3.27 -4.02 -6.15
N ALA A 45 2.66 -4.37 -5.02
CA ALA A 45 2.88 -3.71 -3.73
C ALA A 45 4.35 -3.77 -3.29
N LYS A 46 5.02 -4.90 -3.49
CA LYS A 46 6.45 -5.06 -3.23
C LYS A 46 7.31 -4.20 -4.18
N ALA A 47 6.91 -4.03 -5.44
CA ALA A 47 7.61 -3.15 -6.38
C ALA A 47 7.50 -1.68 -5.96
N MET A 48 6.32 -1.24 -5.53
CA MET A 48 6.10 0.09 -4.96
C MET A 48 6.95 0.32 -3.71
N GLU A 49 6.98 -0.64 -2.78
CA GLU A 49 7.85 -0.60 -1.59
C GLU A 49 9.34 -0.49 -1.97
N ALA A 50 9.79 -1.26 -2.97
CA ALA A 50 11.19 -1.23 -3.41
C ALA A 50 11.58 0.16 -3.95
N GLU A 51 10.71 0.82 -4.71
CA GLU A 51 10.94 2.18 -5.22
C GLU A 51 11.03 3.20 -4.08
N ILE A 52 10.13 3.10 -3.10
CA ILE A 52 10.17 3.92 -1.87
C ILE A 52 11.50 3.76 -1.11
N LEU A 53 11.97 2.51 -0.96
CA LEU A 53 13.20 2.18 -0.23
C LEU A 53 14.45 2.63 -0.99
N ALA A 54 14.42 2.61 -2.32
CA ALA A 54 15.53 3.05 -3.17
C ALA A 54 15.81 4.56 -3.00
N ASP A 55 14.78 5.37 -2.74
CA ASP A 55 14.89 6.83 -2.56
C ASP A 55 15.11 7.27 -1.10
N LYS A 56 15.44 6.34 -0.18
CA LYS A 56 15.59 6.65 1.26
C LYS A 56 16.53 7.80 1.59
N ALA A 57 17.59 7.95 0.80
CA ALA A 57 18.60 8.99 1.01
C ALA A 57 18.06 10.41 0.73
N SER A 58 16.96 10.54 -0.03
CA SER A 58 16.40 11.83 -0.44
C SER A 58 15.40 12.42 0.57
N TYR A 59 14.88 11.61 1.49
CA TYR A 59 14.03 12.11 2.57
C TYR A 59 14.81 13.03 3.51
N GLN A 60 14.10 13.87 4.25
CA GLN A 60 14.70 14.78 5.23
C GLN A 60 14.62 14.21 6.65
N ARG A 61 13.46 13.64 7.02
CA ARG A 61 13.16 13.15 8.37
C ARG A 61 13.71 11.74 8.59
N GLU A 62 14.15 11.51 9.82
CA GLU A 62 14.70 10.20 10.22
C GLU A 62 13.69 9.07 10.07
N LEU A 63 12.39 9.34 10.30
CA LEU A 63 11.30 8.38 10.15
C LEU A 63 11.38 7.59 8.83
N TYR A 64 11.64 8.28 7.71
CA TYR A 64 11.73 7.67 6.39
C TYR A 64 13.14 7.17 6.08
N LYS A 65 14.18 7.84 6.58
CA LYS A 65 15.58 7.39 6.39
C LYS A 65 15.87 6.07 7.11
N SER A 66 15.24 5.84 8.26
CA SER A 66 15.41 4.64 9.07
C SER A 66 14.41 3.54 8.75
N MET A 67 13.42 3.78 7.87
CA MET A 67 12.39 2.78 7.58
C MET A 67 12.99 1.50 6.97
N GLU A 68 12.53 0.35 7.41
CA GLU A 68 12.98 -0.95 6.88
C GLU A 68 12.09 -1.43 5.73
N GLY A 69 10.88 -0.90 5.66
CA GLY A 69 9.88 -1.25 4.65
C GLY A 69 8.63 -0.38 4.77
N VAL A 70 7.61 -0.81 4.05
CA VAL A 70 6.25 -0.30 4.07
C VAL A 70 5.36 -1.40 4.62
N TYR A 71 4.30 -1.06 5.34
CA TYR A 71 3.37 -2.08 5.81
C TYR A 71 2.48 -2.56 4.65
N ILE A 72 2.52 -3.86 4.37
CA ILE A 72 1.65 -4.51 3.38
C ILE A 72 0.77 -5.50 4.15
N PRO A 73 -0.52 -5.19 4.40
CA PRO A 73 -1.32 -5.96 5.34
C PRO A 73 -1.37 -7.46 5.06
N TYR A 74 -1.54 -7.85 3.80
CA TYR A 74 -1.54 -9.26 3.38
C TYR A 74 -0.25 -10.01 3.75
N ARG A 75 0.90 -9.32 3.71
CA ARG A 75 2.21 -9.91 4.00
C ARG A 75 2.50 -9.90 5.50
N ASP A 76 2.14 -8.81 6.16
CA ASP A 76 2.66 -8.47 7.48
C ASP A 76 1.71 -8.85 8.62
N ASP A 77 0.43 -9.11 8.33
CA ASP A 77 -0.57 -9.46 9.33
C ASP A 77 -1.51 -10.60 8.90
N THR A 78 -2.20 -11.16 9.90
CA THR A 78 -3.22 -12.19 9.68
C THR A 78 -4.65 -11.63 9.62
N ALA A 79 -4.88 -10.42 10.13
CA ALA A 79 -6.19 -9.74 10.19
C ALA A 79 -6.01 -8.25 10.54
N GLY A 80 -7.05 -7.44 10.31
CA GLY A 80 -7.16 -6.06 10.84
C GLY A 80 -7.38 -4.98 9.78
N TRP A 81 -6.95 -5.26 8.54
CA TRP A 81 -7.16 -4.42 7.37
C TRP A 81 -7.88 -5.25 6.32
N ASP A 82 -9.19 -5.10 6.17
CA ASP A 82 -9.99 -5.91 5.25
C ASP A 82 -10.42 -5.13 4.01
N ASP A 83 -10.75 -5.86 2.94
CA ASP A 83 -11.28 -5.33 1.69
C ASP A 83 -12.72 -5.83 1.43
N TYR A 84 -13.45 -6.21 2.48
CA TYR A 84 -14.77 -6.80 2.34
C TYR A 84 -15.83 -5.84 1.79
N PRO A 85 -16.01 -4.61 2.31
CA PRO A 85 -17.11 -3.76 1.87
C PRO A 85 -16.77 -3.06 0.54
N PRO A 86 -17.69 -3.06 -0.43
CA PRO A 86 -17.49 -2.46 -1.76
C PRO A 86 -17.63 -0.93 -1.76
N ILE A 87 -17.30 -0.29 -0.63
CA ILE A 87 -17.40 1.15 -0.42
C ILE A 87 -16.02 1.83 -0.45
N PHE A 88 -14.95 1.06 -0.32
CA PHE A 88 -13.59 1.56 -0.46
C PHE A 88 -13.26 1.72 -1.95
N THR A 89 -12.61 2.81 -2.33
CA THR A 89 -12.37 3.15 -3.74
C THR A 89 -11.60 2.07 -4.51
N PRO A 90 -10.50 1.48 -4.00
CA PRO A 90 -9.78 0.45 -4.75
C PRO A 90 -10.62 -0.82 -4.91
N MET A 91 -11.45 -1.14 -3.91
CA MET A 91 -12.36 -2.28 -3.92
C MET A 91 -13.49 -2.10 -4.94
N TYR A 92 -13.99 -0.88 -5.12
CA TYR A 92 -14.90 -0.58 -6.21
C TYR A 92 -14.22 -0.71 -7.57
N ALA A 93 -12.98 -0.25 -7.72
CA ALA A 93 -12.22 -0.37 -8.97
C ALA A 93 -11.93 -1.83 -9.36
N MET A 94 -11.72 -2.73 -8.39
CA MET A 94 -11.55 -4.16 -8.64
C MET A 94 -12.75 -4.80 -9.34
N TYR A 95 -13.98 -4.36 -9.08
CA TYR A 95 -15.16 -4.84 -9.84
C TYR A 95 -15.15 -4.49 -11.32
N HIS A 96 -14.35 -3.51 -11.72
CA HIS A 96 -14.18 -3.10 -13.10
C HIS A 96 -12.88 -3.65 -13.71
N GLY A 97 -12.25 -4.63 -13.07
CA GLY A 97 -11.07 -5.33 -13.56
C GLY A 97 -9.75 -4.58 -13.37
N ALA A 98 -9.69 -3.61 -12.46
CA ALA A 98 -8.43 -2.95 -12.08
C ALA A 98 -7.74 -3.68 -10.92
N TYR A 99 -6.41 -3.62 -10.86
CA TYR A 99 -5.66 -3.89 -9.64
C TYR A 99 -5.73 -2.63 -8.76
N GLY A 100 -6.53 -2.69 -7.70
CA GLY A 100 -6.77 -1.56 -6.80
C GLY A 100 -5.83 -1.60 -5.60
N HIS A 101 -5.20 -0.46 -5.28
CA HIS A 101 -4.38 -0.32 -4.09
C HIS A 101 -4.77 0.94 -3.31
N THR A 102 -5.06 0.81 -2.02
CA THR A 102 -4.93 1.94 -1.09
C THR A 102 -3.44 2.17 -0.82
N LEU A 103 -3.01 3.42 -0.97
CA LEU A 103 -1.66 3.90 -0.66
C LEU A 103 -1.76 4.98 0.43
N GLU A 104 -1.39 4.64 1.65
CA GLU A 104 -1.43 5.57 2.79
C GLU A 104 -0.03 6.12 3.06
N ALA A 105 0.21 7.38 2.70
CA ALA A 105 1.45 8.02 3.09
C ALA A 105 1.61 8.09 4.62
N PRO A 106 2.86 8.20 5.11
CA PRO A 106 3.18 8.46 6.52
C PRO A 106 2.70 9.88 6.99
N PRO A 107 3.45 10.69 7.76
CA PRO A 107 2.99 12.04 8.09
C PRO A 107 2.70 12.95 6.87
N ASN A 108 1.75 13.87 7.02
CA ASN A 108 1.52 14.96 6.05
C ASN A 108 2.65 15.98 6.11
N ASP A 109 3.68 15.71 5.32
CA ASP A 109 4.80 16.57 5.06
C ASP A 109 5.36 16.29 3.65
N TRP A 110 6.41 17.01 3.27
CA TRP A 110 7.03 16.86 1.96
C TRP A 110 7.71 15.50 1.75
N ASP A 111 8.12 14.83 2.83
CA ASP A 111 8.64 13.46 2.74
C ASP A 111 7.50 12.46 2.48
N GLY A 112 6.31 12.69 3.05
CA GLY A 112 5.11 11.91 2.78
C GLY A 112 4.63 12.07 1.34
N VAL A 113 4.69 13.30 0.80
CA VAL A 113 4.44 13.54 -0.63
C VAL A 113 5.44 12.78 -1.49
N ARG A 114 6.74 12.84 -1.16
CA ARG A 114 7.78 12.08 -1.88
C ARG A 114 7.56 10.58 -1.79
N TRP A 115 7.22 10.06 -0.62
CA TRP A 115 6.86 8.66 -0.42
C TRP A 115 5.72 8.25 -1.34
N GLN A 116 4.67 9.08 -1.44
CA GLN A 116 3.53 8.83 -2.33
C GLN A 116 3.96 8.80 -3.81
N TYR A 117 4.79 9.75 -4.25
CA TYR A 117 5.32 9.76 -5.60
C TYR A 117 6.12 8.50 -5.90
N ASN A 118 6.99 8.07 -4.99
CA ASN A 118 7.78 6.86 -5.16
C ASN A 118 6.90 5.61 -5.21
N ALA A 119 5.86 5.53 -4.36
CA ALA A 119 4.86 4.46 -4.43
C ALA A 119 4.22 4.38 -5.82
N ILE A 120 3.76 5.52 -6.35
CA ILE A 120 3.12 5.60 -7.66
C ILE A 120 4.08 5.22 -8.79
N MET A 121 5.35 5.62 -8.71
CA MET A 121 6.35 5.30 -9.72
C MET A 121 6.77 3.84 -9.74
N GLY A 122 6.66 3.14 -8.60
CA GLY A 122 6.95 1.71 -8.51
C GLY A 122 5.77 0.79 -8.89
N ALA A 123 4.61 1.36 -9.23
CA ALA A 123 3.40 0.60 -9.59
C ALA A 123 3.42 0.09 -11.04
#